data_AF-A0A8E2AIA1-F1
#
_entry.id   AF-A0A8E2AIA1-F1
#
_cell.length_a   1.000
_cell.length_b   1.000
_cell.length_c   1.000
_cell.angle_alpha   90.00
_cell.angle_beta   90.00
_cell.angle_gamma   90.00
#
_symmetry.space_group_name_H-M   'P 1'
#
loop_
_entity.id
_entity.type
_entity.pdbx_description
1 polymer ?
#
loop_
_entity_poly.entity_id
_entity_poly.type
_entity_poly.pdbx_seq_one_letter_code
_entity_poly.pdbx_strand_id
1 'polypeptide(L)'
;MAAPPPSVPSVLLPELLGFVPQFLLDDIINIANDSVRQAVDAMEQFLDRWATERADKVGDDWDSTEDLERGLVAFQTLLESHVDIAFDFFEAWSLRNIFAIPADLPVVAPHQAGLDLERSPDSEREDELLREIEELRRKVYAQRQLKRLYTRAVRKSASQLLLSKNRLSRLSSLRSPQLQTLLSLPASFHAMHTAVASLPPIDPAATAPEHLAAPEPGKRQWETSKTGYLNWAVSS
;
A
#
# COMPACT_ATOMS: atom_id res chain seq x y z
N MET A 1 29.43 49.67 33.59
CA MET A 1 28.85 48.34 33.34
C MET A 1 28.93 48.12 31.84
N ALA A 2 29.67 47.10 31.38
CA ALA A 2 29.79 46.80 29.96
C ALA A 2 28.42 46.32 29.43
N ALA A 3 28.03 46.80 28.25
CA ALA A 3 26.81 46.35 27.59
C ALA A 3 26.84 44.81 27.42
N PRO A 4 25.70 44.11 27.54
CA PRO A 4 25.65 42.67 27.30
C PRO A 4 26.16 42.38 25.87
N PRO A 5 26.95 41.32 25.68
CA PRO A 5 27.42 40.95 24.35
C PRO A 5 26.21 40.69 23.44
N PRO A 6 26.33 40.97 22.13
CA PRO A 6 25.26 40.68 21.19
C PRO A 6 24.94 39.18 21.24
N SER A 7 23.72 38.83 21.62
CA SER A 7 23.22 37.46 21.63
C SER A 7 22.47 37.19 20.34
N VAL A 8 22.53 35.94 19.88
CA VAL A 8 21.71 35.46 18.77
C VAL A 8 20.20 35.63 19.06
N PRO A 9 19.32 35.57 18.04
CA PRO A 9 17.88 35.63 18.23
C PRO A 9 17.41 34.59 19.26
N SER A 10 16.50 35.00 20.16
CA SER A 10 15.98 34.16 21.25
C SER A 10 15.25 32.89 20.79
N VAL A 11 15.01 32.75 19.48
CA VAL A 11 14.31 31.63 18.85
C VAL A 11 15.24 30.47 18.49
N LEU A 12 16.54 30.73 18.24
CA LEU A 12 17.48 29.67 17.81
C LEU A 12 17.73 28.62 18.88
N LEU A 13 17.78 29.03 20.15
CA LEU A 13 18.01 28.13 21.27
C LEU A 13 16.84 27.16 21.49
N PRO A 14 15.57 27.64 21.59
CA PRO A 14 14.41 26.76 21.62
C PRO A 14 14.30 25.85 20.40
N GLU A 15 14.66 26.35 19.22
CA GLU A 15 14.67 25.55 17.99
C GLU A 15 15.70 24.41 18.04
N LEU A 16 16.91 24.68 18.55
CA LEU A 16 17.98 23.69 18.67
C LEU A 16 17.71 22.65 19.77
N LEU A 17 17.19 23.10 20.92
CA LEU A 17 16.96 22.27 22.10
C LEU A 17 15.61 21.53 22.04
N GLY A 18 14.65 22.04 21.28
CA GLY A 18 13.27 21.53 21.24
C GLY A 18 12.43 21.95 22.45
N PHE A 19 12.95 22.77 23.36
CA PHE A 19 12.25 23.32 24.51
C PHE A 19 12.83 24.70 24.88
N VAL A 20 12.06 25.50 25.62
CA VAL A 20 12.51 26.82 26.10
C VAL A 20 13.34 26.61 27.38
N PRO A 21 14.60 27.08 27.45
CA PRO A 21 15.45 26.88 28.63
C PRO A 21 14.88 27.40 29.94
N GLN A 22 14.06 28.46 29.90
CA GLN A 22 13.37 29.01 31.07
C GLN A 22 12.48 27.95 31.75
N PHE A 23 11.71 27.17 30.98
CA PHE A 23 10.86 26.13 31.55
C PHE A 23 11.66 25.03 32.26
N LEU A 24 12.84 24.68 31.73
CA LEU A 24 13.72 23.73 32.42
C LEU A 24 14.22 24.29 33.76
N LEU A 25 14.56 25.58 33.81
CA LEU A 25 15.00 26.23 35.04
C LEU A 25 13.85 26.33 36.04
N ASP A 26 12.66 26.71 35.60
CA ASP A 26 11.44 26.73 36.43
C ASP A 26 11.16 25.37 37.05
N ASP A 27 11.23 24.29 36.25
CA ASP A 27 11.03 22.91 36.73
C ASP A 27 12.09 22.52 37.78
N ILE A 28 13.36 22.89 37.57
CA ILE A 28 14.44 22.64 38.54
C ILE A 28 14.18 23.38 39.85
N ILE A 29 13.79 24.66 39.78
CA ILE A 29 13.51 25.49 40.96
C ILE A 29 12.32 24.92 41.73
N ASN A 30 11.26 24.52 41.04
CA ASN A 30 10.09 23.89 41.65
C ASN A 30 10.47 22.60 42.40
N ILE A 31 11.22 21.70 41.76
CA ILE A 31 11.69 20.45 42.38
C ILE A 31 12.58 20.75 43.60
N ALA A 32 13.45 21.76 43.51
CA ALA A 32 14.32 22.13 44.61
C ALA A 32 13.52 22.68 45.80
N ASN A 33 12.56 23.56 45.55
CA ASN A 33 11.68 24.10 46.60
C ASN A 33 10.85 23.00 47.28
N ASP A 34 10.32 22.05 46.50
CA ASP A 34 9.64 20.87 47.04
C ASP A 34 10.57 20.02 47.91
N SER A 35 11.83 19.84 47.48
CA SER A 35 12.82 19.07 48.25
C SER A 35 13.22 19.76 49.56
N VAL A 36 13.32 21.10 49.55
CA VAL A 36 13.60 21.92 50.74
C VAL A 36 12.46 21.80 51.74
N ARG A 37 11.21 21.90 51.27
CA ARG A 37 10.03 21.70 52.10
C ARG A 37 10.01 20.31 52.74
N GLN A 38 10.23 19.27 51.95
CA GLN A 38 10.29 17.89 52.46
C GLN A 38 11.41 17.71 53.51
N ALA A 39 12.55 18.37 53.34
CA ALA A 39 13.64 18.31 54.30
C ALA A 39 13.28 19.01 55.63
N VAL A 40 12.59 20.15 55.57
CA VAL A 40 12.07 20.85 56.76
C VAL A 40 11.01 20.00 57.46
N ASP A 41 10.05 19.44 56.73
CA ASP A 41 9.00 18.56 57.28
C ASP A 41 9.60 17.32 57.96
N ALA A 42 10.65 16.74 57.37
CA ALA A 42 11.36 15.60 57.95
C ALA A 42 12.14 15.99 59.22
N MET A 43 12.70 17.20 59.26
CA MET A 43 13.39 17.74 60.43
C MET A 43 12.39 17.98 61.57
N GLU A 44 11.23 18.57 61.28
CA GLU A 44 10.12 18.76 62.24
C GLU A 44 9.74 17.43 62.90
N GLN A 45 9.42 16.41 62.10
CA GLN A 45 9.06 15.09 62.60
C GLN A 45 10.18 14.41 63.40
N PHE A 46 11.45 14.69 63.08
CA PHE A 46 12.58 14.18 63.85
C PHE A 46 12.70 14.87 65.21
N LEU A 47 12.57 16.20 65.22
CA LEU A 47 12.68 17.02 66.41
C LEU A 47 11.50 16.77 67.38
N ASP A 48 10.29 16.57 66.87
CA ASP A 48 9.11 16.20 67.68
C ASP A 48 9.29 14.85 68.38
N ARG A 49 9.78 13.85 67.64
CA ARG A 49 10.09 12.52 68.21
C ARG A 49 11.18 12.63 69.28
N TRP A 50 12.20 13.44 69.03
CA TRP A 50 13.27 13.66 69.99
C TRP A 50 12.78 14.39 71.25
N ALA A 51 11.90 15.38 71.10
CA ALA A 51 11.31 16.13 72.21
C ALA A 51 10.40 15.24 73.07
N THR A 52 9.51 14.45 72.46
CA THR A 52 8.61 13.51 73.15
C THR A 52 9.38 12.43 73.92
N GLU A 53 10.39 11.80 73.32
CA GLU A 53 11.24 10.81 74.01
C GLU A 53 11.99 11.38 75.23
N ARG A 54 12.24 12.70 75.23
CA ARG A 54 12.95 13.39 76.31
C ARG A 54 12.00 13.83 77.42
N ALA A 55 10.78 14.27 77.07
CA ALA A 55 9.72 14.57 78.01
C ALA A 55 9.37 13.33 78.86
N ASP A 56 9.27 12.15 78.23
CA ASP A 56 9.01 10.87 78.91
C ASP A 56 10.10 10.48 79.93
N LYS A 57 11.34 10.95 79.75
CA LYS A 57 12.50 10.60 80.60
C LYS A 57 12.75 11.59 81.73
N VAL A 58 12.39 12.86 81.56
CA VAL A 58 12.79 13.93 82.48
C VAL A 58 11.67 14.34 83.44
N GLY A 59 10.41 13.99 83.16
CA GLY A 59 9.31 14.23 84.09
C GLY A 59 9.04 15.72 84.30
N ASP A 60 8.30 16.29 83.34
CA ASP A 60 7.45 17.48 83.52
C ASP A 60 8.14 18.75 84.06
N ASP A 61 9.05 19.35 83.27
CA ASP A 61 9.41 20.78 83.38
C ASP A 61 10.07 21.35 82.09
N TRP A 62 10.05 20.60 80.98
CA TRP A 62 10.63 21.04 79.71
C TRP A 62 9.50 21.36 78.74
N ASP A 63 9.07 22.62 78.71
CA ASP A 63 8.12 23.16 77.72
C ASP A 63 8.88 23.98 76.66
N SER A 64 9.88 23.36 76.01
CA SER A 64 10.61 24.00 74.89
C SER A 64 10.07 23.61 73.51
N THR A 65 8.85 23.08 73.46
CA THR A 65 8.13 22.81 72.21
C THR A 65 7.91 24.10 71.43
N GLU A 66 7.50 25.18 72.11
CA GLU A 66 7.32 26.50 71.50
C GLU A 66 8.63 27.11 70.98
N ASP A 67 9.72 26.98 71.74
CA ASP A 67 11.05 27.46 71.32
C ASP A 67 11.60 26.67 70.12
N LEU A 68 11.29 25.37 70.06
CA LEU A 68 11.66 24.48 68.96
C LEU A 68 10.88 24.82 67.68
N GLU A 69 9.57 25.01 67.77
CA GLU A 69 8.72 25.46 66.68
C GLU A 69 9.19 26.83 66.15
N ARG A 70 9.47 27.78 67.05
CA ARG A 70 9.98 29.10 66.67
C ARG A 70 11.34 29.01 65.98
N GLY A 71 12.23 28.14 66.47
CA GLY A 71 13.53 27.89 65.87
C GLY A 71 13.42 27.24 64.49
N LEU A 72 12.51 26.29 64.33
CA LEU A 72 12.22 25.62 63.07
C LEU A 72 11.66 26.60 62.02
N VAL A 73 10.68 27.43 62.40
CA VAL A 73 10.12 28.46 61.51
C VAL A 73 11.21 29.45 61.09
N ALA A 74 12.06 29.89 62.02
CA ALA A 74 13.18 30.78 61.70
C ALA A 74 14.20 30.11 60.76
N PHE A 75 14.49 28.82 60.95
CA PHE A 75 15.35 28.04 60.07
C PHE A 75 14.73 27.88 58.67
N GLN A 76 13.44 27.55 58.60
CA GLN A 76 12.71 27.42 57.34
C GLN A 76 12.75 28.73 56.55
N THR A 77 12.39 29.86 57.17
CA THR A 77 12.42 31.17 56.50
C THR A 77 13.84 31.53 56.03
N LEU A 78 14.85 31.24 56.86
CA LEU A 78 16.25 31.49 56.49
C LEU A 78 16.67 30.64 55.29
N LEU A 79 16.32 29.35 55.30
CA LEU A 79 16.64 28.41 54.25
C LEU A 79 15.94 28.79 52.94
N GLU A 80 14.64 29.05 52.97
CA GLU A 80 13.86 29.53 51.82
C GLU A 80 14.49 30.79 51.22
N SER A 81 14.82 31.79 52.04
CA SER A 81 15.45 33.03 51.55
C SER A 81 16.81 32.82 50.87
N HIS A 82 17.63 31.88 51.36
CA HIS A 82 18.93 31.59 50.75
C HIS A 82 18.79 30.76 49.49
N VAL A 83 17.85 29.82 49.48
CA VAL A 83 17.54 28.96 48.35
C VAL A 83 17.01 29.81 47.19
N ASP A 84 16.07 30.73 47.44
CA ASP A 84 15.55 31.66 46.44
C ASP A 84 16.66 32.50 45.81
N ILE A 85 17.50 33.15 46.63
CA ILE A 85 18.63 33.96 46.14
C ILE A 85 19.60 33.11 45.32
N ALA A 86 19.93 31.90 45.78
CA ALA A 86 20.85 31.02 45.08
C ALA A 86 20.29 30.58 43.72
N PHE A 87 18.99 30.29 43.66
CA PHE A 87 18.34 29.87 42.43
C PHE A 87 18.11 31.03 41.45
N ASP A 88 17.84 32.25 41.93
CA ASP A 88 17.83 33.46 41.08
C ASP A 88 19.20 33.67 40.42
N PHE A 89 20.29 33.52 41.18
CA PHE A 89 21.64 33.60 40.63
C PHE A 89 21.94 32.47 39.66
N PHE A 90 21.51 31.25 39.96
CA PHE A 90 21.66 30.10 39.09
C PHE A 90 20.90 30.28 37.77
N GLU A 91 19.67 30.78 37.81
CA GLU A 91 18.86 31.04 36.63
C GLU A 91 19.54 32.08 35.73
N ALA A 92 19.90 33.24 36.31
CA ALA A 92 20.56 34.31 35.59
C ALA A 92 21.92 33.88 35.01
N TRP A 93 22.70 33.09 35.77
CA TRP A 93 23.97 32.57 35.29
C TRP A 93 23.79 31.53 34.19
N SER A 94 22.79 30.66 34.29
CA SER A 94 22.52 29.62 33.29
C SER A 94 22.09 30.24 31.96
N LEU A 95 21.19 31.23 31.99
CA LEU A 95 20.75 31.96 30.78
C LEU A 95 21.89 32.77 30.15
N ARG A 96 22.86 33.24 30.94
CA ARG A 96 23.98 34.04 30.44
C ARG A 96 25.17 33.22 29.94
N ASN A 97 25.35 31.99 30.41
CA ASN A 97 26.55 31.20 30.11
C ASN A 97 26.26 29.84 29.45
N ILE A 98 25.28 29.08 29.95
CA ILE A 98 24.96 27.75 29.41
C ILE A 98 24.07 27.91 28.18
N PHE A 99 22.97 28.65 28.34
CA PHE A 99 21.98 28.89 27.30
C PHE A 99 22.24 30.22 26.59
N ALA A 100 23.52 30.57 26.39
CA ALA A 100 23.90 31.76 25.65
C ALA A 100 24.78 31.35 24.46
N ILE A 101 24.35 31.74 23.26
CA ILE A 101 25.14 31.58 22.05
C ILE A 101 25.62 32.98 21.63
N PRO A 102 26.94 33.17 21.46
CA PRO A 102 27.49 34.45 21.01
C PRO A 102 27.05 34.74 19.57
N ALA A 103 26.70 36.00 19.27
CA ALA A 103 26.27 36.40 17.93
C ALA A 103 27.33 36.18 16.84
N ASP A 104 28.61 36.13 17.22
CA ASP A 104 29.73 35.94 16.30
C ASP A 104 29.89 34.48 15.83
N LEU A 105 29.17 33.53 16.43
CA LEU A 105 29.24 32.13 16.06
C LEU A 105 28.16 31.80 15.01
N PRO A 106 28.54 31.39 13.77
CA PRO A 106 27.58 30.97 12.75
C PRO A 106 27.03 29.58 13.09
N VAL A 107 26.07 29.51 14.01
CA VAL A 107 25.35 28.28 14.34
C VAL A 107 24.29 28.03 13.28
N VAL A 108 24.42 26.93 12.55
CA VAL A 108 23.42 26.47 11.58
C VAL A 108 22.75 25.23 12.17
N ALA A 109 21.44 25.27 12.35
CA ALA A 109 20.72 24.10 12.84
C ALA A 109 20.75 22.97 11.78
N PRO A 110 20.73 21.69 12.18
CA PRO A 110 20.83 20.57 11.24
C PRO A 110 19.76 20.58 10.14
N HIS A 111 18.53 21.01 10.46
CA HIS A 111 17.43 21.14 9.50
C HIS A 111 17.48 22.41 8.66
N GLN A 112 18.33 23.38 9.03
CA GLN A 112 18.64 24.56 8.23
C GLN A 112 19.79 24.30 7.25
N ALA A 113 20.44 23.13 7.33
CA ALA A 113 21.52 22.76 6.42
C ALA A 113 21.01 22.67 4.97
N GLY A 114 21.54 23.53 4.09
CA GLY A 114 21.15 23.60 2.69
C GLY A 114 19.92 24.47 2.40
N LEU A 115 19.36 25.14 3.41
CA LEU A 115 18.39 26.21 3.20
C LEU A 115 19.15 27.50 2.87
N ASP A 116 18.78 28.11 1.74
CA ASP A 116 19.26 29.43 1.35
C ASP A 116 18.28 30.49 1.89
N LEU A 117 18.49 30.90 3.14
CA LEU A 117 17.63 31.86 3.85
C LEU A 117 17.82 33.31 3.37
N GLU A 118 18.78 33.56 2.46
CA GLU A 118 18.99 34.88 1.85
C GLU A 118 17.98 35.16 0.72
N ARG A 119 17.26 34.14 0.25
CA ARG A 119 16.24 34.30 -0.79
C ARG A 119 14.91 34.77 -0.22
N SER A 120 14.35 35.80 -0.85
CA SER A 120 13.00 36.29 -0.58
C SER A 120 11.96 35.19 -0.80
N PRO A 121 10.91 35.09 0.06
CA PRO A 121 9.79 34.16 -0.12
C PRO A 121 8.97 34.43 -1.40
N ASP A 122 9.13 35.60 -2.02
CA ASP A 122 8.52 35.93 -3.32
C ASP A 122 9.42 35.52 -4.51
N SER A 123 10.18 34.44 -4.35
CA SER A 123 11.04 33.94 -5.42
C SER A 123 10.16 33.35 -6.51
N GLU A 124 10.23 33.89 -7.74
CA GLU A 124 9.54 33.36 -8.93
C GLU A 124 9.74 31.84 -9.11
N ARG A 125 10.85 31.31 -8.57
CA ARG A 125 11.18 29.90 -8.57
C ARG A 125 10.27 29.07 -7.64
N GLU A 126 9.84 29.60 -6.50
CA GLU A 126 8.88 28.91 -5.61
C GLU A 126 7.53 28.77 -6.31
N ASP A 127 7.05 29.84 -6.93
CA ASP A 127 5.83 29.82 -7.75
C ASP A 127 5.95 28.84 -8.93
N GLU A 128 7.11 28.80 -9.59
CA GLU A 128 7.39 27.84 -10.65
C GLU A 128 7.35 26.39 -10.14
N LEU A 129 7.98 26.12 -8.99
CA LEU A 129 7.95 24.79 -8.36
C LEU A 129 6.54 24.40 -7.92
N LEU A 130 5.75 25.32 -7.37
CA LEU A 130 4.35 25.08 -7.02
C LEU A 130 3.50 24.76 -8.27
N ARG A 131 3.71 25.49 -9.37
CA ARG A 131 3.07 25.19 -10.66
C ARG A 131 3.50 23.82 -11.18
N GLU A 132 4.78 23.47 -11.10
CA GLU A 132 5.30 22.16 -11.49
C GLU A 132 4.64 21.03 -10.66
N ILE A 133 4.52 21.22 -9.34
CA ILE A 133 3.82 20.28 -8.45
C ILE A 133 2.37 20.08 -8.89
N GLU A 134 1.65 21.17 -9.20
CA GLU A 134 0.26 21.09 -9.65
C GLU A 134 0.13 20.39 -11.01
N GLU A 135 1.03 20.65 -11.95
CA GLU A 135 1.09 19.94 -13.21
C GLU A 135 1.37 18.44 -13.03
N LEU A 136 2.32 18.09 -12.17
CA LEU A 136 2.64 16.70 -11.87
C LEU A 136 1.45 15.99 -11.22
N ARG A 137 0.73 16.65 -10.32
CA ARG A 137 -0.53 16.13 -9.77
C ARG A 137 -1.53 15.83 -10.88
N ARG A 138 -1.77 16.78 -11.79
CA ARG A 138 -2.68 16.58 -12.94
C ARG A 138 -2.26 15.41 -13.82
N LYS A 139 -0.95 15.30 -14.14
CA LYS A 139 -0.39 14.18 -14.92
C LYS A 139 -0.64 12.84 -14.21
N VAL A 140 -0.43 12.76 -12.90
CA VAL A 140 -0.69 11.55 -12.10
C VAL A 140 -2.18 11.19 -12.11
N TYR A 141 -3.08 12.17 -11.98
CA TYR A 141 -4.53 11.91 -12.08
C TYR A 141 -4.93 11.37 -13.46
N ALA A 142 -4.44 11.99 -14.54
CA ALA A 142 -4.70 11.54 -15.91
C ALA A 142 -4.19 10.11 -16.15
N GLN A 143 -2.96 9.81 -15.70
CA GLN A 143 -2.38 8.47 -15.80
C GLN A 143 -3.19 7.43 -15.00
N ARG A 144 -3.66 7.78 -13.80
CA ARG A 144 -4.53 6.91 -13.00
C ARG A 144 -5.86 6.62 -13.70
N GLN A 145 -6.48 7.61 -14.32
CA GLN A 145 -7.72 7.44 -15.09
C GLN A 145 -7.50 6.56 -16.32
N LEU A 146 -6.43 6.82 -17.08
CA LEU A 146 -6.06 6.05 -18.25
C LEU A 146 -5.79 4.58 -17.89
N LYS A 147 -5.08 4.32 -16.78
CA LYS A 147 -4.85 2.97 -16.26
C LYS A 147 -6.16 2.22 -15.97
N ARG A 148 -7.17 2.89 -15.40
CA ARG A 148 -8.50 2.29 -15.16
C ARG A 148 -9.18 1.91 -16.49
N LEU A 149 -9.14 2.79 -17.48
CA LEU A 149 -9.71 2.53 -18.81
C LEU A 149 -9.01 1.35 -19.49
N TYR A 150 -7.68 1.32 -19.51
CA TYR A 150 -6.93 0.19 -20.08
C TYR A 150 -7.23 -1.11 -19.36
N THR A 151 -7.31 -1.12 -18.03
CA THR A 151 -7.66 -2.32 -17.27
C THR A 151 -9.04 -2.85 -17.68
N ARG A 152 -10.02 -1.96 -17.90
CA ARG A 152 -11.35 -2.34 -18.39
C ARG A 152 -11.30 -2.86 -19.83
N ALA A 153 -10.52 -2.21 -20.71
CA ALA A 153 -10.36 -2.62 -22.10
C ALA A 153 -9.72 -4.01 -22.21
N VAL A 154 -8.67 -4.27 -21.43
CA VAL A 154 -7.99 -5.58 -21.35
C VAL A 154 -8.97 -6.67 -20.90
N ARG A 155 -9.77 -6.43 -19.86
CA ARG A 155 -10.80 -7.38 -19.40
C ARG A 155 -11.84 -7.68 -20.48
N LYS A 156 -12.33 -6.64 -21.18
CA LYS A 156 -13.28 -6.80 -22.28
C LYS A 156 -12.67 -7.59 -23.44
N SER A 157 -11.44 -7.28 -23.82
CA SER A 157 -10.70 -7.98 -24.87
C SER A 157 -10.48 -9.45 -24.51
N ALA A 158 -10.09 -9.75 -23.27
CA ALA A 158 -9.92 -11.13 -22.78
C ALA A 158 -11.24 -11.93 -22.84
N SER A 159 -12.35 -11.31 -22.45
CA SER A 159 -13.69 -11.93 -22.56
C SER A 159 -14.09 -12.20 -24.01
N GLN A 160 -13.88 -11.23 -24.92
CA GLN A 160 -14.14 -11.41 -26.34
C GLN A 160 -13.27 -12.50 -26.97
N LEU A 161 -12.00 -12.56 -26.58
CA LEU A 161 -11.06 -13.59 -27.01
C LEU A 161 -11.55 -14.97 -26.57
N LEU A 162 -11.99 -15.13 -25.32
CA LEU A 162 -12.57 -16.40 -24.82
C LEU A 162 -13.80 -16.81 -25.63
N LEU A 163 -14.74 -15.89 -25.87
CA LEU A 163 -15.92 -16.16 -26.69
C LEU A 163 -15.55 -16.57 -28.12
N SER A 164 -14.59 -15.87 -28.74
CA SER A 164 -14.12 -16.19 -30.09
C SER A 164 -13.47 -17.57 -30.16
N LYS A 165 -12.66 -17.94 -29.14
CA LYS A 165 -12.05 -19.27 -29.02
C LYS A 165 -13.12 -20.36 -28.87
N ASN A 166 -14.13 -20.14 -28.04
CA ASN A 166 -15.24 -21.07 -27.87
C ASN A 166 -16.10 -21.22 -29.15
N ARG A 167 -16.30 -20.13 -29.90
CA ARG A 167 -16.98 -20.19 -31.19
C ARG A 167 -16.14 -20.97 -32.20
N LEU A 168 -14.83 -20.72 -32.26
CA LEU A 168 -13.91 -21.46 -33.12
C LEU A 168 -13.93 -22.95 -32.76
N SER A 169 -13.84 -23.32 -31.48
CA SER A 169 -13.86 -24.74 -31.08
C SER A 169 -15.15 -25.43 -31.53
N ARG A 170 -16.31 -24.80 -31.35
CA ARG A 170 -17.61 -25.32 -31.85
C ARG A 170 -17.68 -25.44 -33.37
N LEU A 171 -17.14 -24.47 -34.12
CA LEU A 171 -17.10 -24.55 -35.58
C LEU A 171 -16.08 -25.58 -36.06
N SER A 172 -14.97 -25.73 -35.35
CA SER A 172 -13.95 -26.74 -35.66
C SER A 172 -14.46 -28.15 -35.44
N SER A 173 -15.34 -28.39 -34.45
CA SER A 173 -16.01 -29.68 -34.29
C SER A 173 -17.00 -30.00 -35.41
N LEU A 174 -17.57 -28.98 -36.07
CA LEU A 174 -18.38 -29.17 -37.29
C LEU A 174 -17.50 -29.43 -38.53
N ARG A 175 -16.20 -29.17 -38.47
CA ARG A 175 -15.25 -29.61 -39.51
C ARG A 175 -14.86 -31.08 -39.29
N SER A 176 -15.84 -31.92 -38.98
CA SER A 176 -15.65 -33.37 -38.84
C SER A 176 -15.51 -34.02 -40.22
N PRO A 177 -14.82 -35.16 -40.35
CA PRO A 177 -14.66 -35.85 -41.64
C PRO A 177 -16.00 -36.26 -42.26
N GLN A 178 -17.04 -36.46 -41.44
CA GLN A 178 -18.39 -36.78 -41.89
C GLN A 178 -19.03 -35.65 -42.70
N LEU A 179 -18.80 -34.39 -42.32
CA LEU A 179 -19.32 -33.26 -43.10
C LEU A 179 -18.58 -33.08 -44.44
N GLN A 180 -17.30 -33.46 -44.51
CA GLN A 180 -16.60 -33.51 -45.80
C GLN A 180 -17.17 -34.60 -46.72
N THR A 181 -17.53 -35.77 -46.18
CA THR A 181 -18.22 -36.80 -46.97
C THR A 181 -19.61 -36.35 -47.44
N LEU A 182 -20.35 -35.63 -46.58
CA LEU A 182 -21.66 -35.04 -46.94
C LEU A 182 -21.54 -33.94 -48.00
N LEU A 183 -20.45 -33.18 -48.02
CA LEU A 183 -20.19 -32.19 -49.05
C LEU A 183 -19.86 -32.81 -50.42
N SER A 184 -19.28 -34.01 -50.45
CA SER A 184 -19.01 -34.74 -51.70
C SER A 184 -20.22 -35.49 -52.27
N LEU A 185 -21.22 -35.78 -51.43
CA LEU A 185 -22.41 -36.55 -51.83
C LEU A 185 -23.23 -35.89 -52.95
N PRO A 186 -23.53 -34.59 -52.94
CA PRO A 186 -24.29 -33.94 -54.01
C PRO A 186 -23.63 -34.08 -55.40
N ALA A 187 -22.29 -33.98 -55.46
CA ALA A 187 -21.56 -34.16 -56.71
C ALA A 187 -21.69 -35.62 -57.23
N SER A 188 -21.61 -36.60 -56.32
CA SER A 188 -21.83 -38.01 -56.67
C SER A 188 -23.27 -38.29 -57.12
N PHE A 189 -24.27 -37.71 -56.44
CA PHE A 189 -25.68 -37.84 -56.84
C PHE A 189 -25.97 -37.17 -58.17
N HIS A 190 -25.40 -36.00 -58.44
CA HIS A 190 -25.50 -35.36 -59.74
C HIS A 190 -24.84 -36.21 -60.84
N ALA A 191 -23.64 -36.74 -60.60
CA ALA A 191 -22.96 -37.62 -61.56
C ALA A 191 -23.78 -38.89 -61.85
N MET A 192 -24.37 -39.50 -60.81
CA MET A 192 -25.25 -40.66 -60.95
C MET A 192 -26.52 -40.32 -61.71
N HIS A 193 -27.18 -39.20 -61.38
CA HIS A 193 -28.37 -38.74 -62.10
C HIS A 193 -28.06 -38.45 -63.57
N THR A 194 -26.95 -37.77 -63.88
CA THR A 194 -26.54 -37.52 -65.27
C THR A 194 -26.23 -38.81 -66.00
N ALA A 195 -25.59 -39.79 -65.34
CA ALA A 195 -25.30 -41.09 -65.93
C ALA A 195 -26.59 -41.86 -66.24
N VAL A 196 -27.54 -41.91 -65.30
CA VAL A 196 -28.84 -42.57 -65.49
C VAL A 196 -29.69 -41.85 -66.54
N ALA A 197 -29.70 -40.52 -66.54
CA ALA A 197 -30.41 -39.73 -67.55
C ALA A 197 -29.77 -39.82 -68.95
N SER A 198 -28.48 -40.15 -69.03
CA SER A 198 -27.76 -40.40 -70.29
C SER A 198 -27.90 -41.84 -70.80
N LEU A 199 -28.52 -42.73 -70.03
CA LEU A 199 -28.85 -44.06 -70.53
C LEU A 199 -29.92 -43.93 -71.61
N PRO A 200 -29.77 -44.65 -72.74
CA PRO A 200 -30.80 -44.66 -73.77
C PRO A 200 -32.12 -45.17 -73.19
N PRO A 201 -33.28 -44.69 -73.67
CA PRO A 201 -34.56 -45.26 -73.31
C PRO A 201 -34.54 -46.76 -73.63
N ILE A 202 -35.06 -47.58 -72.73
CA ILE A 202 -35.13 -49.03 -72.94
C ILE A 202 -36.03 -49.26 -74.16
N ASP A 203 -35.42 -49.57 -75.30
CA ASP A 203 -36.12 -49.97 -76.51
C ASP A 203 -36.78 -51.34 -76.25
N PRO A 204 -38.12 -51.45 -76.29
CA PRO A 204 -38.81 -52.72 -76.05
C PRO A 204 -38.51 -53.79 -77.10
N ALA A 205 -37.85 -53.44 -78.21
CA ALA A 205 -37.43 -54.36 -79.27
C ALA A 205 -36.08 -55.07 -79.00
N ALA A 206 -35.20 -54.51 -78.16
CA ALA A 206 -33.96 -55.18 -77.72
C ALA A 206 -34.18 -56.14 -76.53
N THR A 207 -35.40 -56.17 -75.99
CA THR A 207 -35.93 -57.17 -75.05
C THR A 207 -36.76 -58.25 -75.73
N ALA A 208 -36.66 -58.41 -77.05
CA ALA A 208 -37.12 -59.61 -77.72
C ALA A 208 -36.15 -60.76 -77.38
N PRO A 209 -36.63 -61.94 -76.95
CA PRO A 209 -35.76 -63.06 -76.61
C PRO A 209 -34.99 -63.49 -77.87
N GLU A 210 -33.66 -63.52 -77.79
CA GLU A 210 -32.85 -64.23 -78.78
C GLU A 210 -33.28 -65.70 -78.75
N HIS A 211 -34.17 -66.06 -79.66
CA HIS A 211 -34.50 -67.44 -79.95
C HIS A 211 -33.41 -68.03 -80.84
N LEU A 212 -32.78 -69.09 -80.30
CA LEU A 212 -32.23 -70.25 -81.01
C LEU A 212 -30.87 -70.07 -81.74
N ALA A 213 -29.79 -69.93 -80.97
CA ALA A 213 -28.50 -70.50 -81.36
C ALA A 213 -28.29 -71.82 -80.60
N ALA A 214 -28.05 -72.91 -81.36
CA ALA A 214 -27.87 -74.25 -80.81
C ALA A 214 -26.74 -74.32 -79.76
N PRO A 215 -26.85 -75.15 -78.72
CA PRO A 215 -25.82 -75.25 -77.68
C PRO A 215 -24.54 -75.87 -78.24
N GLU A 216 -23.44 -75.12 -78.19
CA GLU A 216 -22.10 -75.69 -78.37
C GLU A 216 -21.83 -76.70 -77.23
N PRO A 217 -21.43 -77.95 -77.53
CA PRO A 217 -21.23 -78.96 -76.50
C PRO A 217 -19.99 -78.62 -75.66
N GLY A 218 -20.19 -78.16 -74.42
CA GLY A 218 -19.14 -78.00 -73.42
C GLY A 218 -19.25 -76.82 -72.45
N LYS A 219 -20.11 -75.83 -72.70
CA LYS A 219 -20.28 -74.66 -71.81
C LYS A 219 -21.49 -74.79 -70.87
N ARG A 220 -21.35 -74.29 -69.63
CA ARG A 220 -22.38 -74.39 -68.58
C ARG A 220 -23.50 -73.37 -68.81
N GLN A 221 -24.75 -73.73 -68.49
CA GLN A 221 -25.95 -72.96 -68.85
C GLN A 221 -26.02 -71.53 -68.27
N TRP A 222 -25.26 -71.21 -67.23
CA TRP A 222 -25.22 -69.86 -66.64
C TRP A 222 -24.28 -68.90 -67.40
N GLU A 223 -23.41 -69.42 -68.27
CA GLU A 223 -22.48 -68.61 -69.08
C GLU A 223 -23.09 -68.20 -70.42
N THR A 224 -24.20 -68.83 -70.84
CA THR A 224 -24.76 -68.65 -72.18
C THR A 224 -25.91 -67.64 -72.26
N SER A 225 -26.56 -67.30 -71.14
CA SER A 225 -27.59 -66.25 -71.14
C SER A 225 -27.84 -65.65 -69.75
N LYS A 226 -28.33 -64.40 -69.73
CA LYS A 226 -28.72 -63.65 -68.51
C LYS A 226 -29.80 -64.38 -67.70
N THR A 227 -30.70 -65.10 -68.37
CA THR A 227 -31.72 -65.94 -67.74
C THR A 227 -31.12 -67.18 -67.08
N GLY A 228 -30.05 -67.75 -67.66
CA GLY A 228 -29.26 -68.82 -67.04
C GLY A 228 -28.58 -68.38 -65.74
N TYR A 229 -28.00 -67.17 -65.72
CA TYR A 229 -27.39 -66.61 -64.50
C TYR A 229 -28.44 -66.32 -63.41
N LEU A 230 -29.60 -65.77 -63.77
CA LEU A 230 -30.68 -65.51 -62.81
C LEU A 230 -31.24 -66.79 -62.20
N ASN A 231 -31.45 -67.85 -62.99
CA ASN A 231 -31.87 -69.15 -62.45
C ASN A 231 -30.81 -69.76 -61.53
N TRP A 232 -29.52 -69.66 -61.85
CA TRP A 232 -28.44 -70.11 -60.96
C TRP A 232 -28.40 -69.33 -59.64
N ALA A 233 -28.48 -68.00 -59.71
CA ALA A 233 -28.42 -67.11 -58.54
C ALA A 233 -29.63 -67.23 -57.61
N VAL A 234 -30.81 -67.60 -58.14
CA VAL A 234 -32.00 -67.88 -57.33
C VAL A 234 -32.01 -69.32 -56.79
N SER A 235 -31.29 -70.23 -57.44
CA SER A 235 -31.11 -71.62 -56.96
C SER A 235 -29.99 -71.79 -55.92
N SER A 236 -29.28 -70.70 -55.55
CA SER A 236 -28.21 -70.67 -54.54
C SER A 236 -28.72 -70.12 -53.20
#